data_AF-A0A1S7B372-F1
#
_entry.id   AF-A0A1S7B372-F1
#
_cell.length_a   1.000
_cell.length_b   1.000
_cell.length_c   1.000
_cell.angle_alpha   90.00
_cell.angle_beta   90.00
_cell.angle_gamma   90.00
#
_symmetry.space_group_name_H-M   'P 1'
#
loop_
_entity.id
_entity.type
_entity.pdbx_description
1 polymer ?
#
loop_
_entity_poly.entity_id
_entity_poly.type
_entity_poly.pdbx_seq_one_letter_code
_entity_poly.pdbx_strand_id
1 'polypeptide(L)'
;TQYATAAYTDNVLDDFTYYGKDYVEDKYGDLCSAPNNMDTVLDVGTEVAFYALEQYEEYPALLETHFGGSQRASVVSAAAGASTAFATGNAQTGLSAWYLAMYLHKEQHSRLG
;
A
#
# COMPACT_ATOMS: atom_id res chain seq x y z
N THR A 1 1.64 -21.13 6.31
CA THR A 1 0.26 -20.85 5.85
C THR A 1 -0.11 -19.39 6.02
N GLN A 2 -0.03 -18.81 7.23
CA GLN A 2 -0.58 -17.48 7.51
C GLN A 2 0.15 -16.28 6.87
N TYR A 3 1.41 -16.44 6.46
CA TYR A 3 2.09 -15.43 5.63
C TYR A 3 1.39 -15.21 4.28
N ALA A 4 0.80 -16.26 3.70
CA ALA A 4 0.09 -16.15 2.44
C ALA A 4 -1.36 -15.69 2.66
N THR A 5 -2.05 -16.23 3.66
CA THR A 5 -3.47 -15.90 3.91
C THR A 5 -3.68 -14.42 4.16
N ALA A 6 -2.73 -13.72 4.78
CA ALA A 6 -2.80 -12.28 4.99
C ALA A 6 -3.05 -11.46 3.70
N ALA A 7 -2.70 -12.00 2.53
CA ALA A 7 -2.92 -11.34 1.24
C ALA A 7 -4.22 -11.76 0.54
N TYR A 8 -5.02 -12.67 1.11
CA TYR A 8 -6.26 -13.15 0.49
C TYR A 8 -7.39 -13.49 1.48
N THR A 9 -7.25 -13.14 2.76
CA THR A 9 -8.30 -13.29 3.78
C THR A 9 -8.67 -11.94 4.36
N ASP A 10 -9.86 -11.90 4.96
CA ASP A 10 -10.36 -10.79 5.77
C ASP A 10 -10.51 -9.45 5.02
N ASN A 11 -10.38 -9.46 3.69
CA ASN A 11 -10.49 -8.33 2.77
C ASN A 11 -9.56 -7.14 3.11
N VAL A 12 -8.47 -7.38 3.83
CA VAL A 12 -7.57 -6.32 4.29
C VAL A 12 -6.80 -5.71 3.11
N LEU A 13 -6.22 -6.57 2.26
CA LEU A 13 -5.52 -6.09 1.06
C LEU A 13 -6.49 -5.42 0.08
N ASP A 14 -7.69 -5.96 -0.04
CA ASP A 14 -8.77 -5.42 -0.86
C ASP A 14 -9.09 -3.99 -0.42
N ASP A 15 -9.37 -3.75 0.87
CA ASP A 15 -9.66 -2.43 1.42
C ASP A 15 -8.57 -1.41 1.07
N PHE A 16 -7.32 -1.74 1.36
CA PHE A 16 -6.19 -0.82 1.13
C PHE A 16 -5.98 -0.52 -0.36
N THR A 17 -6.19 -1.52 -1.22
CA THR A 17 -6.03 -1.36 -2.67
C THR A 17 -7.19 -0.58 -3.28
N TYR A 18 -8.42 -0.76 -2.79
CA TYR A 18 -9.57 0.03 -3.21
C TYR A 18 -9.43 1.50 -2.80
N TYR A 19 -8.99 1.78 -1.56
CA TYR A 19 -8.66 3.13 -1.13
C TYR A 19 -7.67 3.80 -2.10
N GLY A 20 -6.56 3.13 -2.40
CA GLY A 20 -5.53 3.71 -3.26
C GLY A 20 -5.96 3.85 -4.72
N LYS A 21 -6.81 2.95 -5.24
CA LYS A 21 -7.42 3.08 -6.57
C LYS A 21 -8.36 4.30 -6.62
N ASP A 22 -9.21 4.49 -5.61
CA ASP A 22 -10.14 5.62 -5.56
C ASP A 22 -9.39 6.94 -5.39
N TYR A 23 -8.33 6.98 -4.57
CA TYR A 23 -7.42 8.14 -4.46
C TYR A 23 -6.84 8.55 -5.82
N VAL A 24 -6.41 7.56 -6.61
CA VAL A 24 -5.85 7.80 -7.94
C VAL A 24 -6.89 8.34 -8.90
N GLU A 25 -8.09 7.74 -8.95
CA GLU A 25 -9.18 8.21 -9.81
C GLU A 25 -9.60 9.64 -9.46
N ASP A 26 -9.74 9.95 -8.17
CA ASP A 26 -10.15 11.28 -7.70
C ASP A 26 -9.09 12.35 -8.01
N LYS A 27 -7.80 12.01 -7.84
CA LYS A 27 -6.71 12.98 -7.99
C LYS A 27 -6.27 13.19 -9.43
N TYR A 28 -6.16 12.13 -10.21
CA TYR A 28 -5.63 12.17 -11.58
C TYR A 28 -6.76 12.16 -12.63
N GLY A 29 -8.01 11.94 -12.21
CA GLY A 29 -9.21 12.04 -13.04
C GLY A 29 -9.53 10.78 -13.85
N ASP A 30 -8.54 9.94 -14.13
CA ASP A 30 -8.69 8.63 -14.75
C ASP A 30 -7.49 7.73 -14.39
N LEU A 31 -7.65 6.41 -14.52
CA LEU A 31 -6.55 5.48 -14.35
C LEU A 31 -5.52 5.64 -15.50
N CYS A 32 -4.26 5.32 -15.21
CA CYS A 32 -3.13 5.39 -16.15
C CYS A 32 -2.84 6.78 -16.72
N SER A 33 -3.35 7.85 -16.09
CA SER A 33 -3.22 9.23 -16.57
C SER A 33 -2.14 10.05 -15.86
N ALA A 34 -1.63 9.55 -14.73
CA ALA A 34 -0.61 10.25 -13.96
C ALA A 34 0.76 10.21 -14.65
N PRO A 35 1.63 11.23 -14.46
CA PRO A 35 2.99 11.20 -14.97
C PRO A 35 3.76 9.97 -14.50
N ASN A 36 4.41 9.25 -15.42
CA ASN A 36 5.25 8.10 -15.09
C ASN A 36 6.64 8.55 -14.59
N ASN A 37 6.68 9.18 -13.40
CA ASN A 37 7.88 9.74 -12.80
C ASN A 37 7.91 9.51 -11.27
N MET A 38 8.96 10.00 -10.61
CA MET A 38 9.14 9.83 -9.16
C MET A 38 8.15 10.66 -8.33
N ASP A 39 7.61 11.76 -8.87
CA ASP A 39 6.63 12.58 -8.15
C ASP A 39 5.36 11.77 -7.88
N THR A 40 4.86 11.03 -8.88
CA THR A 40 3.69 10.14 -8.72
C THR A 40 3.98 8.98 -7.76
N VAL A 41 5.21 8.44 -7.78
CA VAL A 41 5.64 7.38 -6.85
C VAL A 41 5.63 7.88 -5.41
N LEU A 42 6.21 9.05 -5.17
CA LEU A 42 6.27 9.66 -3.83
C LEU A 42 4.88 10.07 -3.35
N ASP A 43 4.01 10.49 -4.24
CA ASP A 43 2.65 10.89 -3.92
C ASP A 43 1.77 9.68 -3.54
N VAL A 44 1.45 8.83 -4.53
CA VAL A 44 0.51 7.72 -4.35
C VAL A 44 1.09 6.66 -3.41
N GLY A 45 2.39 6.37 -3.52
CA GLY A 45 3.02 5.35 -2.69
C GLY A 45 3.05 5.73 -1.21
N THR A 46 3.25 7.01 -0.89
CA THR A 46 3.26 7.50 0.50
C THR A 46 1.85 7.56 1.07
N GLU A 47 0.89 8.12 0.32
CA GLU A 47 -0.50 8.24 0.76
C GLU A 47 -1.10 6.88 1.14
N VAL A 48 -0.98 5.90 0.25
CA VAL A 48 -1.57 4.57 0.47
C VAL A 48 -0.82 3.81 1.57
N ALA A 49 0.49 4.01 1.71
CA ALA A 49 1.25 3.41 2.80
C ALA A 49 0.78 3.94 4.16
N PHE A 50 0.57 5.26 4.29
CA PHE A 50 0.08 5.85 5.54
C PHE A 50 -1.34 5.42 5.87
N TYR A 51 -2.27 5.47 4.91
CA TYR A 51 -3.63 4.95 5.10
C TYR A 51 -3.61 3.52 5.66
N ALA A 52 -2.86 2.62 5.01
CA ALA A 52 -2.81 1.21 5.39
C ALA A 52 -2.17 0.99 6.78
N LEU A 53 -1.16 1.78 7.15
CA LEU A 53 -0.54 1.71 8.48
C LEU A 53 -1.45 2.26 9.57
N GLU A 54 -2.17 3.35 9.29
CA GLU A 54 -3.18 3.92 10.18
C GLU A 54 -4.29 2.92 10.47
N GLN A 55 -4.72 2.10 9.50
CA GLN A 55 -5.73 1.05 9.76
C GLN A 55 -5.26 0.05 10.83
N TYR A 56 -3.98 -0.33 10.84
CA TYR A 56 -3.43 -1.19 11.90
C TYR A 56 -3.32 -0.48 13.26
N GLU A 57 -3.21 0.84 13.28
CA GLU A 57 -3.16 1.64 14.51
C GLU A 57 -4.56 1.89 15.09
N GLU A 58 -5.53 2.22 14.24
CA GLU A 58 -6.91 2.53 14.61
C GLU A 58 -7.72 1.29 15.00
N TYR A 59 -7.44 0.14 14.37
CA TYR A 59 -8.14 -1.11 14.61
C TYR A 59 -7.23 -2.16 15.23
N PRO A 60 -7.08 -2.22 16.58
CA PRO A 60 -6.22 -3.19 17.25
C PRO A 60 -6.50 -4.66 16.88
N ALA A 61 -7.76 -5.01 16.61
CA ALA A 61 -8.14 -6.35 16.16
C ALA A 61 -7.58 -6.69 14.76
N LEU A 62 -7.40 -5.70 13.89
CA LEU A 62 -6.74 -5.88 12.60
C LEU A 62 -5.24 -6.13 12.78
N LEU A 63 -4.59 -5.37 13.66
CA LEU A 63 -3.18 -5.61 14.02
C LEU A 63 -2.98 -6.99 14.65
N GLU A 64 -3.94 -7.50 15.42
CA GLU A 64 -3.93 -8.86 15.95
C GLU A 64 -4.13 -9.92 14.87
N THR A 65 -5.02 -9.66 13.89
CA THR A 65 -5.25 -10.55 12.74
C THR A 65 -3.98 -10.71 11.90
N HIS A 66 -3.30 -9.60 11.60
CA HIS A 66 -1.99 -9.59 10.97
C HIS A 66 -0.88 -9.35 12.01
N PHE A 67 -0.76 -10.26 12.98
CA PHE A 67 0.21 -10.14 14.07
C PHE A 67 1.67 -10.06 13.61
N GLY A 68 2.02 -10.72 12.50
CA GLY A 68 3.38 -10.72 11.94
C GLY A 68 3.65 -9.44 11.17
N GLY A 69 4.78 -8.77 11.44
CA GLY A 69 5.17 -7.58 10.69
C GLY A 69 5.27 -7.86 9.19
N SER A 70 5.79 -9.01 8.80
CA SER A 70 5.99 -9.38 7.39
C SER A 70 4.66 -9.56 6.64
N GLN A 71 3.58 -9.93 7.34
CA GLN A 71 2.23 -9.92 6.77
C GLN A 71 1.82 -8.48 6.45
N ARG A 72 1.91 -7.59 7.44
CA ARG A 72 1.56 -6.17 7.29
C ARG A 72 2.41 -5.47 6.23
N ALA A 73 3.72 -5.66 6.27
CA ALA A 73 4.66 -5.07 5.31
C ALA A 73 4.33 -5.50 3.88
N SER A 74 4.01 -6.78 3.67
CA SER A 74 3.61 -7.27 2.34
C SER A 74 2.29 -6.66 1.87
N VAL A 75 1.28 -6.58 2.75
CA VAL A 75 -0.05 -6.06 2.42
C VAL A 75 -0.02 -4.54 2.16
N VAL A 76 0.67 -3.77 3.00
CA VAL A 76 0.85 -2.31 2.85
C VAL A 76 1.56 -1.99 1.54
N SER A 77 2.71 -2.63 1.27
CA SER A 77 3.47 -2.38 0.05
C SER A 77 2.78 -2.88 -1.21
N ALA A 78 1.96 -3.94 -1.11
CA ALA A 78 1.14 -4.41 -2.23
C ALA A 78 0.11 -3.36 -2.64
N ALA A 79 -0.63 -2.80 -1.68
CA ALA A 79 -1.60 -1.74 -1.94
C ALA A 79 -0.93 -0.49 -2.53
N ALA A 80 0.18 -0.03 -1.94
CA ALA A 80 0.92 1.13 -2.44
C ALA A 80 1.46 0.91 -3.87
N GLY A 81 2.08 -0.24 -4.12
CA GLY A 81 2.63 -0.58 -5.44
C GLY A 81 1.56 -0.74 -6.52
N ALA A 82 0.44 -1.40 -6.20
CA ALA A 82 -0.70 -1.55 -7.10
C ALA A 82 -1.31 -0.19 -7.43
N SER A 83 -1.54 0.66 -6.43
CA SER A 83 -2.12 2.00 -6.61
C SER A 83 -1.25 2.90 -7.47
N THR A 84 0.07 2.91 -7.24
CA THR A 84 0.98 3.66 -8.13
C THR A 84 1.00 3.10 -9.55
N ALA A 85 0.91 1.79 -9.73
CA ALA A 85 0.80 1.19 -11.06
C ALA A 85 -0.53 1.54 -11.75
N PHE A 86 -1.64 1.64 -10.99
CA PHE A 86 -2.92 2.14 -11.49
C PHE A 86 -2.80 3.59 -11.95
N ALA A 87 -2.05 4.43 -11.22
CA ALA A 87 -1.85 5.84 -11.58
C ALA A 87 -1.06 6.01 -12.88
N THR A 88 0.09 5.33 -13.00
CA THR A 88 1.03 5.58 -14.11
C THR A 88 0.84 4.66 -15.30
N GLY A 89 0.07 3.57 -15.16
CA GLY A 89 0.01 2.50 -16.17
C GLY A 89 1.35 1.78 -16.37
N ASN A 90 2.27 1.85 -15.38
CA ASN A 90 3.61 1.29 -15.49
C ASN A 90 4.05 0.51 -14.25
N ALA A 91 4.40 -0.76 -14.44
CA ALA A 91 4.80 -1.66 -13.37
C ALA A 91 6.12 -1.26 -12.68
N GLN A 92 7.03 -0.56 -13.37
CA GLN A 92 8.32 -0.19 -12.80
C GLN A 92 8.19 0.90 -11.73
N THR A 93 7.31 1.88 -11.96
CA THR A 93 6.96 2.86 -10.93
C THR A 93 6.14 2.25 -9.81
N GLY A 94 5.26 1.29 -10.10
CA GLY A 94 4.58 0.50 -9.07
C GLY A 94 5.57 -0.24 -8.17
N LEU A 95 6.60 -0.87 -8.75
CA LEU A 95 7.68 -1.51 -7.99
C LEU A 95 8.50 -0.49 -7.17
N SER A 96 8.70 0.72 -7.69
CA SER A 96 9.36 1.79 -6.91
C SER A 96 8.54 2.18 -5.68
N ALA A 97 7.21 2.24 -5.80
CA ALA A 97 6.31 2.52 -4.69
C ALA A 97 6.26 1.38 -3.66
N TRP A 98 6.34 0.12 -4.09
CA TRP A 98 6.48 -1.03 -3.18
C TRP A 98 7.67 -0.84 -2.23
N TYR A 99 8.85 -0.51 -2.78
CA TYR A 99 10.05 -0.28 -1.98
C TYR A 99 9.95 0.97 -1.11
N LEU A 100 9.37 2.06 -1.62
CA LEU A 100 9.09 3.25 -0.83
C LEU A 100 8.24 2.94 0.41
N ALA A 101 7.15 2.20 0.24
CA ALA A 101 6.26 1.80 1.33
C ALA A 101 6.99 0.96 2.40
N MET A 102 7.94 0.09 2.00
CA MET A 102 8.77 -0.65 2.95
C MET A 102 9.66 0.28 3.80
N TYR A 103 10.24 1.31 3.19
CA TYR A 103 11.06 2.29 3.91
C TYR A 103 10.23 3.13 4.87
N LEU A 104 9.08 3.63 4.43
CA LEU A 104 8.17 4.42 5.27
C LEU A 104 7.67 3.61 6.47
N HIS A 105 7.19 2.38 6.25
CA HIS A 105 6.73 1.49 7.32
C HIS A 105 7.83 1.23 8.35
N LYS A 106 9.06 0.92 7.89
CA LYS A 106 10.20 0.68 8.78
C LYS A 106 10.44 1.85 9.73
N GLU A 107 10.39 3.07 9.21
CA GLU A 107 10.65 4.26 10.01
C GLU A 107 9.46 4.64 10.90
N GLN A 108 8.22 4.48 10.43
CA GLN A 108 7.01 4.79 11.21
C GLN A 108 6.88 3.90 12.45
N HIS A 109 7.14 2.60 12.34
CA HIS A 109 6.92 1.65 13.43
C HIS A 109 8.19 1.12 14.08
N SER A 110 9.37 1.53 13.62
CA SER A 110 10.68 1.01 14.05
C SER A 110 10.81 -0.53 13.92
N ARG A 111 9.97 -1.11 13.07
CA ARG A 111 9.90 -2.54 12.75
C ARG A 111 9.31 -2.67 11.35
N LEU A 112 9.50 -3.84 10.75
CA LEU A 112 8.94 -4.13 9.44
C LEU A 112 8.40 -5.55 9.41
N GLY A 113 9.28 -6.54 9.59
CA GLY A 113 8.97 -7.96 9.53
C GLY A 113 8.40 -8.56 10.80
#